data_AF-W1YMP7-F1
#
_entry.id   AF-W1YMP7-F1
#
_cell.length_a   1.000
_cell.length_b   1.000
_cell.length_c   1.000
_cell.angle_alpha   90.00
_cell.angle_beta   90.00
_cell.angle_gamma   90.00
#
_symmetry.space_group_name_H-M   'P 1'
#
loop_
_entity.id
_entity.type
_entity.pdbx_description
1 polymer ?
#
loop_
_entity_poly.entity_id
_entity_poly.type
_entity_poly.pdbx_seq_one_letter_code
_entity_poly.pdbx_strand_id
1 'polypeptide(L)'
;SGLSGPGFTAGGSLAVTAAEQGGVAGVLNATGSMTWIVAPVTATALYGWQPLAPFVLSLVVLSISTLLAWTRLERRRATIA
;
A
#
# COMPACT_ATOMS: atom_id res chain seq x y z
N SER A 1 -1.62 7.15 11.92
CA SER A 1 -0.26 6.83 11.44
C SER A 1 0.40 5.66 12.17
N GLY A 2 0.11 5.41 13.46
CA GLY A 2 0.80 4.35 14.20
C GLY A 2 0.43 2.90 13.81
N LEU A 3 -0.79 2.67 13.31
CA LEU A 3 -1.29 1.32 13.06
C LEU A 3 -1.16 0.86 11.60
N SER A 4 -0.80 1.75 10.66
CA SER A 4 -0.71 1.39 9.24
C SER A 4 0.42 0.40 8.96
N GLY A 5 1.59 0.60 9.57
CA GLY A 5 2.73 -0.32 9.48
C GLY A 5 2.43 -1.71 10.05
N PRO A 6 2.09 -1.83 11.35
CA PRO A 6 1.79 -3.13 11.95
C PRO A 6 0.53 -3.77 11.35
N GLY A 7 -0.48 -2.99 10.95
CA GLY A 7 -1.67 -3.49 10.28
C GLY A 7 -1.39 -4.09 8.90
N PHE A 8 -0.50 -3.48 8.12
CA PHE A 8 -0.05 -4.02 6.83
C PHE A 8 0.64 -5.37 6.99
N THR A 9 1.60 -5.47 7.91
CA THR A 9 2.34 -6.72 8.14
C THR A 9 1.43 -7.79 8.74
N ALA A 10 0.63 -7.47 9.75
CA ALA A 10 -0.32 -8.41 10.36
C ALA A 10 -1.35 -8.92 9.34
N GLY A 11 -1.87 -8.04 8.49
CA GLY A 11 -2.80 -8.45 7.42
C GLY A 11 -2.19 -9.45 6.44
N GLY A 12 -0.93 -9.25 6.05
CA GLY A 12 -0.20 -10.19 5.20
C GLY A 12 0.03 -11.54 5.88
N SER A 13 0.48 -11.54 7.14
CA SER A 13 0.71 -12.77 7.91
C SER A 13 -0.58 -13.54 8.18
N LEU A 14 -1.72 -12.88 8.39
CA LEU A 14 -3.02 -13.55 8.61
C LEU A 14 -3.62 -14.13 7.32
N ALA A 15 -3.14 -13.72 6.15
CA ALA A 15 -3.65 -14.18 4.86
C ALA A 15 -3.00 -15.49 4.38
N VAL A 16 -2.01 -16.03 5.11
CA VAL A 16 -1.22 -17.19 4.70
C VAL A 16 -1.04 -18.18 5.85
N THR A 17 -0.65 -19.42 5.51
CA THR A 17 -0.33 -20.45 6.50
C THR A 17 1.07 -20.29 7.09
N ALA A 18 1.39 -21.03 8.16
CA ALA A 18 2.71 -20.98 8.81
C ALA A 18 3.87 -21.32 7.85
N ALA A 19 3.67 -22.27 6.93
CA ALA A 19 4.69 -22.67 5.96
C ALA A 19 5.01 -21.56 4.94
N GLU A 20 4.11 -20.60 4.74
CA GLU A 20 4.23 -19.52 3.76
C GLU A 20 4.72 -18.19 4.38
N GLN A 21 4.88 -18.12 5.71
CA GLN A 21 5.22 -16.88 6.43
C GLN A 21 6.56 -16.28 5.96
N GLY A 22 7.56 -17.12 5.64
CA GLY A 22 8.82 -16.63 5.09
C GLY A 22 8.66 -15.99 3.71
N GLY A 23 7.81 -16.57 2.87
CA GLY A 23 7.49 -16.04 1.53
C GLY A 23 6.73 -14.73 1.60
N VAL A 24 5.67 -14.66 2.41
CA VAL A 24 4.90 -13.41 2.57
C VAL A 24 5.74 -12.30 3.19
N ALA A 25 6.63 -12.61 4.15
CA ALA A 25 7.55 -11.64 4.73
C ALA A 25 8.49 -11.05 3.66
N GLY A 26 9.01 -11.88 2.76
CA GLY A 26 9.80 -11.43 1.62
C GLY A 26 9.03 -10.49 0.68
N VAL A 27 7.78 -10.84 0.34
CA VAL A 27 6.91 -10.01 -0.51
C VAL A 27 6.57 -8.67 0.15
N LEU A 28 6.21 -8.68 1.43
CA LEU A 28 5.91 -7.46 2.20
C LEU A 28 7.13 -6.54 2.27
N ASN A 29 8.32 -7.11 2.54
CA ASN A 29 9.57 -6.36 2.55
C ASN A 29 9.88 -5.76 1.18
N ALA A 30 9.84 -6.56 0.11
CA ALA A 30 10.08 -6.10 -1.26
C ALA A 30 9.12 -4.97 -1.66
N THR A 31 7.84 -5.09 -1.28
CA THR A 31 6.82 -4.06 -1.51
C THR A 31 7.17 -2.76 -0.78
N GLY A 32 7.55 -2.85 0.49
CA GLY A 32 7.99 -1.69 1.27
C GLY A 32 9.24 -1.05 0.68
N SER A 33 10.27 -1.83 0.35
CA SER A 33 11.51 -1.35 -0.26
C SER A 33 11.29 -0.65 -1.60
N MET A 34 10.34 -1.12 -2.41
CA MET A 34 10.04 -0.49 -3.71
C MET A 34 9.58 0.96 -3.55
N THR A 35 8.86 1.29 -2.48
CA THR A 35 8.44 2.68 -2.22
C THR A 35 9.62 3.63 -1.98
N TRP A 36 10.72 3.12 -1.41
CA TRP A 36 11.95 3.91 -1.20
C TRP A 36 12.68 4.25 -2.49
N ILE A 37 12.38 3.56 -3.59
CA ILE A 37 12.95 3.83 -4.92
C ILE A 37 11.95 4.65 -5.74
N VAL A 38 10.73 4.13 -5.89
CA VAL A 38 9.73 4.70 -6.79
C VAL A 38 9.28 6.08 -6.33
N ALA A 39 9.05 6.29 -5.02
CA ALA A 39 8.57 7.56 -4.51
C ALA A 39 9.56 8.72 -4.75
N PRO A 40 10.84 8.67 -4.33
CA PRO A 40 11.76 9.77 -4.56
C PRO A 40 12.08 9.97 -6.05
N VAL A 41 12.22 8.90 -6.84
CA VAL A 41 12.49 9.02 -8.28
C VAL A 41 11.34 9.74 -9.00
N THR A 42 10.11 9.29 -8.75
CA THR A 42 8.92 9.88 -9.38
C THR A 42 8.67 11.30 -8.89
N ALA A 43 8.80 11.54 -7.58
CA ALA A 43 8.64 12.87 -7.00
C ALA A 43 9.67 13.85 -7.54
N THR A 44 10.95 13.46 -7.63
CA THR A 44 12.02 14.31 -8.16
C THR A 44 11.77 14.67 -9.62
N ALA A 45 11.42 13.68 -10.46
CA ALA A 45 11.12 13.92 -11.87
C ALA A 45 9.93 14.87 -12.05
N LEU A 46 8.84 14.65 -11.31
CA LEU A 46 7.63 15.48 -11.40
C LEU A 46 7.86 16.88 -10.84
N TYR A 47 8.62 17.01 -9.75
CA TYR A 47 8.92 18.29 -9.12
C TYR A 47 9.68 19.21 -10.08
N GLY A 48 10.59 18.65 -10.88
CA GLY A 48 11.32 19.38 -11.92
C GLY A 48 10.42 19.93 -13.05
N TRP A 49 9.27 19.30 -13.30
CA TRP A 49 8.29 19.77 -14.28
C TRP A 49 7.29 20.77 -13.68
N GLN A 50 6.68 20.42 -12.55
CA GLN A 50 5.75 21.26 -11.79
C GLN A 50 5.84 20.93 -10.30
N PRO A 51 6.17 21.90 -9.42
CA PRO A 51 6.36 21.65 -7.98
C PRO A 51 5.15 21.01 -7.28
N LEU A 52 3.93 21.27 -7.76
CA LEU A 52 2.70 20.72 -7.18
C LEU A 52 2.36 19.30 -7.67
N ALA A 53 2.94 18.85 -8.80
CA ALA A 53 2.58 17.58 -9.43
C ALA A 53 2.80 16.33 -8.53
N PRO A 54 3.90 16.21 -7.75
CA PRO A 54 4.09 15.06 -6.85
C PRO A 54 3.00 14.92 -5.80
N PHE A 55 2.50 16.05 -5.27
CA PHE A 55 1.47 16.07 -4.23
C PHE A 55 0.11 15.68 -4.80
N VAL A 56 -0.24 16.22 -5.97
CA VAL A 56 -1.48 15.84 -6.66
C VAL A 56 -1.48 14.35 -7.00
N LEU A 57 -0.38 13.82 -7.52
CA LEU A 57 -0.25 12.39 -7.79
C LEU A 57 -0.43 11.55 -6.52
N SER A 58 0.23 11.95 -5.42
CA SER A 58 0.13 11.25 -4.14
C SER A 58 -1.31 11.23 -3.61
N LEU A 59 -2.02 12.37 -3.72
CA LEU A 59 -3.43 12.47 -3.33
C LEU A 59 -4.32 11.55 -4.17
N VAL A 60 -4.11 11.51 -5.49
CA VAL A 60 -4.86 10.64 -6.41
C VAL A 60 -4.62 9.16 -6.07
N VAL A 61 -3.36 8.75 -5.90
CA VAL A 61 -3.02 7.36 -5.58
C VAL A 61 -3.58 6.94 -4.22
N LEU A 62 -3.50 7.80 -3.20
CA LEU A 62 -4.08 7.54 -1.88
C LEU A 62 -5.60 7.42 -1.94
N SER A 63 -6.26 8.30 -2.67
CA SER A 63 -7.72 8.30 -2.82
C SER A 63 -8.20 7.02 -3.51
N ILE A 64 -7.55 6.61 -4.60
CA ILE A 64 -7.85 5.35 -5.30
C ILE A 64 -7.61 4.15 -4.38
N SER A 65 -6.47 4.10 -3.69
CA SER A 65 -6.13 2.99 -2.78
C SER A 65 -7.15 2.84 -1.66
N THR A 66 -7.59 3.97 -1.08
CA THR A 66 -8.60 4.01 -0.02
C THR A 66 -9.96 3.54 -0.54
N LEU A 67 -10.38 4.02 -1.72
CA LEU A 67 -11.65 3.61 -2.34
C LEU A 67 -11.66 2.11 -2.67
N LEU A 68 -10.58 1.58 -3.23
CA LEU A 68 -10.46 0.15 -3.53
C LEU A 68 -10.47 -0.70 -2.26
N ALA A 69 -9.75 -0.27 -1.21
CA ALA A 69 -9.76 -0.96 0.07
C ALA A 69 -11.18 -0.98 0.68
N TRP A 70 -11.88 0.16 0.64
CA TRP A 70 -13.23 0.30 1.17
C TRP A 70 -14.23 -0.58 0.43
N THR A 71 -14.28 -0.48 -0.90
CA THR A 71 -15.20 -1.29 -1.73
C THR A 71 -14.95 -2.80 -1.58
N ARG A 72 -13.70 -3.22 -1.37
CA ARG A 72 -13.36 -4.63 -1.09
C ARG A 72 -13.79 -5.06 0.31
N LEU A 73 -13.64 -4.20 1.32
CA LEU A 73 -14.09 -4.48 2.68
C LEU A 73 -15.62 -4.62 2.73
N GLU A 74 -16.33 -3.72 2.07
CA GLU A 74 -17.79 -3.74 2.00
C GLU A 74 -18.32 -5.02 1.35
N ARG A 75 -17.74 -5.43 0.21
CA ARG A 75 -18.07 -6.71 -0.44
C ARG A 75 -17.81 -7.92 0.47
N ARG A 76 -16.69 -7.94 1.20
CA ARG A 76 -16.38 -9.04 2.15
C ARG A 76 -17.39 -9.10 3.29
N ARG A 77 -17.81 -7.95 3.84
CA ARG A 77 -18.86 -7.91 4.88
C ARG A 77 -20.19 -8.44 4.38
N ALA A 78 -20.60 -8.08 3.15
CA ALA A 78 -21.84 -8.55 2.54
C ALA A 78 -21.84 -10.06 2.20
N THR A 79 -20.67 -10.71 2.13
CA THR A 79 -20.57 -12.16 1.87
C THR A 79 -20.66 -13.00 3.15
N ILE A 80 -20.40 -12.39 4.32
CA ILE A 80 -20.37 -13.07 5.62
C ILE A 80 -21.69 -12.90 6.40
N ALA A 81 -22.51 -11.91 6.02
CA ALA A 81 -23.85 -11.66 6.53
C ALA A 81 -24.91 -12.48 5.77
#